data_AF-A0A5Q0QGF1-F1
#
_entry.id   AF-A0A5Q0QGF1-F1
#
_cell.length_a   1.000
_cell.length_b   1.000
_cell.length_c   1.000
_cell.angle_alpha   90.00
_cell.angle_beta   90.00
_cell.angle_gamma   90.00
#
_symmetry.space_group_name_H-M   'P 1'
#
loop_
_entity.id
_entity.type
_entity.pdbx_description
1 polymer ?
#
loop_
_entity_poly.entity_id
_entity_poly.type
_entity_poly.pdbx_seq_one_letter_code
_entity_poly.pdbx_strand_id
1 'polypeptide(L)'
;MTADYATIQQKPSITYDESESGNIASYDNGWYMFDVQTHVVEPIRGKTFFLQTSKGKHYKLKMISIYKGAPEYPTSMDKTTFLTFQYSAFD
;
A
#
# COMPACT_ATOMS: atom_id res chain seq x y z
N MET A 1 -1.80 -10.80 -13.18
CA MET A 1 -2.86 -9.80 -13.39
C MET A 1 -3.00 -9.00 -12.11
N THR A 2 -2.60 -7.73 -12.08
CA THR A 2 -2.77 -6.89 -10.89
C THR A 2 -4.21 -6.40 -10.88
N ALA A 3 -5.01 -6.86 -9.92
CA ALA A 3 -6.39 -6.40 -9.78
C ALA A 3 -6.40 -4.90 -9.45
N ASP A 4 -7.15 -4.10 -10.21
CA ASP A 4 -7.30 -2.67 -9.95
C ASP A 4 -8.08 -2.47 -8.64
N TYR A 5 -7.61 -1.52 -7.82
CA TYR A 5 -8.31 -1.09 -6.61
C TYR A 5 -9.80 -0.84 -6.85
N ALA A 6 -10.17 -0.22 -7.97
CA ALA A 6 -11.56 0.09 -8.28
C ALA A 6 -12.41 -1.16 -8.56
N THR A 7 -11.83 -2.21 -9.16
CA THR A 7 -12.57 -3.40 -9.61
C THR A 7 -12.68 -4.50 -8.56
N ILE A 8 -11.92 -4.40 -7.46
CA ILE A 8 -11.98 -5.34 -6.35
C ILE A 8 -13.28 -5.14 -5.57
N GLN A 9 -14.21 -6.09 -5.68
CA GLN A 9 -15.48 -6.08 -4.94
C GLN A 9 -15.59 -7.19 -3.90
N GLN A 10 -14.69 -8.17 -3.93
CA GLN A 10 -14.66 -9.29 -2.99
C GLN A 10 -13.22 -9.62 -2.64
N LYS A 11 -13.06 -10.33 -1.52
CA LYS A 11 -11.78 -10.90 -1.09
C LYS A 11 -11.26 -11.85 -2.19
N PRO A 12 -10.05 -11.65 -2.73
CA PRO A 12 -9.49 -12.61 -3.67
C PRO A 12 -9.22 -13.94 -2.95
N SER A 13 -9.45 -15.06 -3.65
CA SER A 13 -9.09 -16.41 -3.20
C SER A 13 -7.58 -16.64 -3.32
N ILE A 14 -6.79 -15.81 -2.63
CA ILE A 14 -5.34 -15.95 -2.53
C ILE A 14 -4.97 -16.52 -1.17
N THR A 15 -3.98 -17.39 -1.14
CA THR A 15 -3.27 -17.73 0.10
C THR A 15 -2.61 -16.45 0.59
N TYR A 16 -2.96 -16.00 1.79
CA TYR A 16 -2.26 -14.89 2.43
C TYR A 16 -0.94 -15.43 2.94
N ASP A 17 0.17 -14.79 2.58
CA ASP A 17 1.35 -14.89 3.42
C ASP A 17 0.96 -14.21 4.74
N GLU A 18 0.79 -15.00 5.81
CA GLU A 18 0.65 -14.43 7.13
C GLU A 18 1.89 -13.57 7.39
N SER A 19 1.69 -12.36 7.91
CA SER A 19 2.81 -11.48 8.26
C SER A 19 3.61 -12.12 9.40
N GLU A 20 4.61 -12.92 9.05
CA GLU A 20 5.64 -13.33 10.00
C GLU A 20 6.44 -12.08 10.38
N SER A 21 6.45 -11.75 11.67
CA SER A 21 7.29 -10.68 12.22
C SER A 21 8.75 -10.96 11.84
N GLY A 22 9.31 -10.22 10.89
CA GLY A 22 10.75 -10.24 10.63
C GLY A 22 11.19 -10.23 9.16
N ASN A 23 10.28 -10.39 8.19
CA ASN A 23 10.68 -10.35 6.79
C ASN A 23 10.62 -8.92 6.26
N ILE A 24 11.80 -8.36 5.94
CA ILE A 24 11.90 -7.18 5.07
C ILE A 24 11.18 -7.58 3.79
N ALA A 25 10.09 -6.87 3.46
CA ALA A 25 9.37 -7.13 2.24
C ALA A 25 10.35 -6.96 1.07
N SER A 26 10.71 -8.07 0.41
CA SER A 26 11.45 -8.04 -0.85
C SER A 26 10.72 -7.08 -1.81
N TYR A 27 11.42 -6.51 -2.79
CA TYR A 27 10.79 -5.61 -3.78
C TYR A 27 9.45 -6.14 -4.33
N ASP A 28 9.37 -7.45 -4.56
CA ASP A 28 8.16 -8.13 -5.05
C ASP A 28 7.03 -8.18 -4.02
N ASN A 29 7.36 -8.28 -2.73
CA ASN A 29 6.44 -8.39 -1.60
C ASN A 29 6.18 -7.05 -0.88
N GLY A 30 6.96 -6.00 -1.21
CA GLY A 30 6.84 -4.67 -0.64
C GLY A 30 5.65 -3.88 -1.16
N TRP A 31 5.38 -2.75 -0.51
CA TRP A 31 4.33 -1.82 -0.92
C TRP A 31 4.86 -0.52 -1.53
N TYR A 32 6.18 -0.34 -1.53
CA TYR A 32 6.86 0.84 -2.04
C TYR A 32 8.17 0.48 -2.74
N MET A 33 8.62 1.40 -3.58
CA MET A 33 9.98 1.48 -4.08
C MET A 33 10.73 2.57 -3.32
N PHE A 34 11.99 2.31 -3.00
CA PHE A 34 12.90 3.34 -2.50
C PHE A 34 14.01 3.54 -3.52
N ASP A 35 14.11 4.76 -4.03
CA ASP A 35 15.21 5.16 -4.87
C ASP A 35 16.36 5.68 -3.99
N VAL A 36 17.47 4.96 -4.01
CA VAL A 36 18.66 5.27 -3.20
C VAL A 36 19.42 6.51 -3.68
N GLN A 37 19.22 6.97 -4.93
CA GLN A 37 19.87 8.15 -5.47
C GLN A 37 19.11 9.42 -5.11
N THR A 38 17.79 9.40 -5.27
CA THR A 38 16.91 10.54 -5.00
C THR A 38 16.39 10.56 -3.56
N HIS A 39 16.55 9.47 -2.81
CA HIS A 39 15.96 9.24 -1.49
C HIS A 39 14.43 9.38 -1.47
N VAL A 40 13.79 9.01 -2.58
CA VAL A 40 12.33 9.08 -2.74
C VAL A 40 11.69 7.72 -2.47
N VAL A 41 10.57 7.73 -1.75
CA VAL A 41 9.73 6.56 -1.49
C VAL A 41 8.43 6.68 -2.27
N GLU A 42 8.20 5.78 -3.22
CA GLU A 42 6.98 5.77 -4.03
C GLU A 42 6.17 4.49 -3.79
N PRO A 43 4.87 4.57 -3.44
CA PRO A 43 4.02 3.39 -3.39
C PRO A 43 3.98 2.67 -4.74
N ILE A 44 4.05 1.33 -4.74
CA ILE A 44 3.96 0.56 -5.97
C ILE A 44 2.53 0.67 -6.50
N ARG A 45 2.40 1.19 -7.73
CA ARG A 45 1.11 1.39 -8.38
C ARG A 45 0.37 0.06 -8.54
N GLY A 46 -0.93 0.08 -8.25
CA GLY A 46 -1.80 -1.09 -8.36
C GLY A 46 -1.72 -2.08 -7.21
N LYS A 47 -0.84 -1.90 -6.22
CA LYS A 47 -0.90 -2.72 -5.00
C LYS A 47 -2.07 -2.28 -4.11
N THR A 48 -2.89 -3.27 -3.74
CA THR A 48 -4.03 -3.10 -2.85
C THR A 48 -3.83 -4.00 -1.63
N PHE A 49 -3.90 -3.40 -0.44
CA PHE A 49 -3.89 -4.14 0.81
C PHE A 49 -5.30 -4.62 1.13
N PHE A 50 -5.41 -5.85 1.60
CA PHE A 50 -6.64 -6.39 2.16
C PHE A 50 -6.50 -6.47 3.67
N LEU A 51 -7.43 -5.85 4.38
CA LEU A 51 -7.42 -5.75 5.83
C LEU A 51 -8.67 -6.42 6.38
N GLN A 52 -8.50 -7.27 7.37
CA GLN A 52 -9.59 -7.77 8.20
C GLN A 52 -9.45 -7.16 9.59
N THR A 53 -10.47 -6.44 10.04
CA THR A 53 -10.51 -5.90 11.41
C THR A 53 -10.77 -7.01 12.42
N SER A 54 -10.45 -6.77 13.70
CA SER A 54 -10.76 -7.70 14.79
C SER A 54 -12.25 -8.05 14.93
N LYS A 55 -13.14 -7.23 14.35
CA LYS A 55 -14.59 -7.47 14.29
C LYS A 55 -15.05 -8.17 13.00
N GLY A 56 -14.12 -8.68 12.19
CA GLY A 56 -14.41 -9.40 10.96
C GLY A 56 -14.81 -8.55 9.76
N LYS A 57 -14.79 -7.20 9.87
CA LYS A 57 -15.03 -6.33 8.69
C LYS A 57 -13.82 -6.32 7.77
N HIS A 58 -14.07 -6.35 6.47
CA HIS A 58 -13.04 -6.29 5.44
C HIS A 58 -12.93 -4.92 4.78
N TYR A 59 -11.70 -4.50 4.50
CA TYR A 59 -11.39 -3.27 3.79
C TYR A 59 -10.30 -3.49 2.76
N LYS A 60 -10.41 -2.79 1.64
CA LYS A 60 -9.32 -2.61 0.70
C LYS A 60 -8.68 -1.25 0.96
N LEU A 61 -7.36 -1.18 0.89
CA LEU A 61 -6.60 0.05 1.06
C LEU A 61 -5.58 0.20 -0.08
N LYS A 62 -5.44 1.41 -0.60
CA LYS A 62 -4.41 1.80 -1.56
C LYS A 62 -3.60 2.95 -0.98
N MET A 63 -2.30 2.74 -0.78
CA MET A 63 -1.38 3.80 -0.35
C MET A 63 -1.18 4.79 -1.50
N ILE A 64 -1.27 6.09 -1.20
CA ILE A 64 -1.07 7.18 -2.17
C ILE A 64 0.26 7.87 -1.93
N SER A 65 0.57 8.23 -0.69
CA SER A 65 1.81 8.96 -0.37
C SER A 65 2.17 8.84 1.12
N ILE A 66 3.46 9.01 1.43
CA ILE A 66 3.97 9.20 2.79
C ILE A 66 4.39 10.65 3.08
N TYR A 67 4.22 11.54 2.10
CA TYR A 67 4.67 12.92 2.15
C TYR A 67 3.51 13.86 2.44
N LYS A 68 3.80 14.96 3.15
CA LYS A 68 2.80 15.97 3.49
C LYS A 68 2.20 16.58 2.23
N GLY A 69 0.88 16.52 2.11
CA GLY A 69 0.14 17.09 0.97
C GLY A 69 0.11 16.22 -0.27
N ALA A 70 0.69 15.01 -0.22
CA ALA A 70 0.72 14.04 -1.32
C ALA A 70 1.12 14.66 -2.68
N PRO A 71 2.32 15.26 -2.79
CA PRO A 71 2.80 15.81 -4.05
C PRO A 71 2.87 14.73 -5.13
N GLU A 72 2.59 15.10 -6.37
CA GLU A 72 2.68 14.19 -7.53
C GLU A 72 4.12 13.75 -7.78
N TYR A 73 5.10 14.63 -7.51
CA TYR A 73 6.52 14.38 -7.68
C TYR A 73 7.27 14.70 -6.37
N PRO A 74 7.31 13.76 -5.42
CA PRO A 74 8.02 13.96 -4.16
C PRO A 74 9.53 14.07 -4.37
N THR A 75 10.17 14.75 -3.43
CA THR A 75 11.61 14.97 -3.35
C THR A 75 12.14 14.61 -1.96
N SER A 76 13.45 14.51 -1.81
CA SER A 76 14.10 14.28 -0.51
C SER A 76 13.86 15.40 0.52
N MET A 77 13.40 16.57 0.09
CA MET A 77 13.12 17.71 0.95
C MET A 77 11.67 17.72 1.50
N ASP A 78 10.79 16.90 0.93
CA ASP A 78 9.40 16.83 1.35
C ASP A 78 9.27 16.17 2.73
N LYS A 79 8.38 16.73 3.57
CA LYS A 79 8.15 16.22 4.92
C LYS A 79 7.47 14.85 4.86
N THR A 80 8.12 13.84 5.44
CA THR A 80 7.62 12.45 5.51
C THR A 80 6.74 12.21 6.75
N THR A 81 6.24 10.97 6.91
CA THR A 81 5.37 10.52 8.01
C THR A 81 3.92 11.05 7.92
N PHE A 82 3.50 11.56 6.76
CA PHE A 82 2.12 11.94 6.47
C PHE A 82 1.50 10.92 5.53
N LEU A 83 0.80 9.93 6.09
CA LEU A 83 0.19 8.86 5.31
C LEU A 83 -1.09 9.36 4.64
N THR A 84 -1.11 9.27 3.31
CA THR A 84 -2.28 9.51 2.47
C THR A 84 -2.66 8.20 1.81
N PHE A 85 -3.89 7.74 1.97
CA PHE A 85 -4.38 6.50 1.40
C PHE A 85 -5.88 6.58 1.11
N GLN A 86 -6.32 5.78 0.15
CA GLN A 86 -7.74 5.51 -0.10
C GLN A 86 -8.10 4.18 0.57
N TYR A 87 -9.29 4.11 1.14
CA TYR A 87 -9.85 2.86 1.67
C TYR A 87 -11.34 2.77 1.39
N SER A 88 -11.85 1.55 1.28
CA SER A 88 -13.29 1.29 1.26
C SER A 88 -13.58 -0.07 1.85
N ALA A 89 -14.76 -0.20 2.46
CA ALA A 89 -15.28 -1.51 2.83
C ALA A 89 -15.58 -2.34 1.58
N PHE A 90 -15.55 -3.65 1.73
CA PHE A 90 -16.04 -4.61 0.75
C PHE A 90 -16.57 -5.85 1.50
N ASP A 91 -17.40 -6.63 0.82
CA ASP A 91 -18.03 -7.83 1.40
C ASP A 91 -17.13 -9.08 1.26
#